data_AF-A0A2J7QBL2-F1
#
_entry.id   AF-A0A2J7QBL2-F1
#
_cell.length_a   1.000
_cell.length_b   1.000
_cell.length_c   1.000
_cell.angle_alpha   90.00
_cell.angle_beta   90.00
_cell.angle_gamma   90.00
#
_symmetry.space_group_name_H-M   'P 1'
#
loop_
_entity.id
_entity.type
_entity.pdbx_description
1 polymer ?
#
loop_
_entity_poly.entity_id
_entity_poly.type
_entity_poly.pdbx_seq_one_letter_code
_entity_poly.pdbx_strand_id
1 'polypeptide(L)'
;MSPRKKPRKQQLTGNELHEPKFSEDDMEFIVEEKNIKKEVKEVSEEYEEKIYIPKRPSISLMNSYRHTWKSRHNHYLRYSDVKPKDERRPTVMDLANQKQVLQKVNGWKIYHLSTQMEDLSELEMQVFEKLTAMLKVMEKKTGKELDKDVNRINELIKGNIQRSKVIKDQMQEAKSQIMKIFDHKSQVTDIISRCANKRSLKKREKS
;
A
#
# COMPACT_ATOMS: atom_id res chain seq x y z
N MET A 1 -51.35 -28.61 25.14
CA MET A 1 -50.82 -27.49 25.97
C MET A 1 -49.32 -27.70 26.13
N SER A 2 -48.49 -26.88 25.47
CA SER A 2 -47.03 -27.04 25.41
C SER A 2 -46.32 -25.93 26.23
N PRO A 3 -45.34 -26.24 27.10
CA PRO A 3 -44.72 -25.26 27.99
C PRO A 3 -43.94 -24.17 27.25
N ARG A 4 -44.26 -22.90 27.57
CA ARG A 4 -43.69 -21.68 26.98
C ARG A 4 -42.23 -21.50 27.42
N LYS A 5 -41.28 -21.42 26.46
CA LYS A 5 -39.86 -21.11 26.72
C LYS A 5 -39.71 -19.69 27.31
N LYS A 6 -39.04 -19.58 28.46
CA LYS A 6 -38.69 -18.31 29.11
C LYS A 6 -37.68 -17.52 28.25
N PRO A 7 -37.73 -16.17 28.22
CA PRO A 7 -36.79 -15.34 27.46
C PRO A 7 -35.38 -15.41 28.06
N ARG A 8 -34.37 -15.47 27.19
CA ARG A 8 -32.95 -15.50 27.55
C ARG A 8 -32.54 -14.12 28.08
N LYS A 9 -32.04 -14.06 29.32
CA LYS A 9 -31.46 -12.84 29.92
C LYS A 9 -30.29 -12.36 29.05
N GLN A 10 -30.36 -11.11 28.59
CA GLN A 10 -29.20 -10.37 28.09
C GLN A 10 -28.32 -10.02 29.30
N GLN A 11 -27.02 -10.30 29.21
CA GLN A 11 -26.04 -9.70 30.11
C GLN A 11 -25.29 -8.63 29.31
N LEU A 12 -25.56 -7.38 29.66
CA LEU A 12 -24.70 -6.23 29.41
C LEU A 12 -23.73 -6.16 30.60
N THR A 13 -22.45 -6.39 30.33
CA THR A 13 -21.37 -5.95 31.23
C THR A 13 -20.24 -5.45 30.33
N GLY A 14 -20.03 -4.14 30.38
CA GLY A 14 -18.96 -3.45 29.68
C GLY A 14 -17.61 -3.82 30.26
N ASN A 15 -16.65 -4.03 29.37
CA ASN A 15 -15.24 -3.88 29.65
C ASN A 15 -14.71 -2.84 28.64
N GLU A 16 -14.62 -1.60 29.09
CA GLU A 16 -13.64 -0.66 28.57
C GLU A 16 -12.25 -1.23 28.89
N LEU A 17 -11.50 -1.62 27.87
CA LEU A 17 -10.09 -1.96 28.01
C LEU A 17 -9.31 -1.19 26.96
N HIS A 18 -8.54 -0.26 27.51
CA HIS A 18 -7.47 0.55 26.94
C HIS A 18 -6.84 0.05 25.63
N GLU A 19 -6.75 0.97 24.67
CA GLU A 19 -5.81 0.93 23.56
C GLU A 19 -4.36 0.74 24.07
N PRO A 20 -3.59 -0.22 23.53
CA PRO A 20 -2.16 -0.27 23.78
C PRO A 20 -1.48 0.82 22.94
N LYS A 21 -0.91 1.82 23.62
CA LYS A 21 0.03 2.78 23.04
C LYS A 21 1.28 2.01 22.59
N PHE A 22 1.49 1.91 21.27
CA PHE A 22 2.75 1.43 20.72
C PHE A 22 3.77 2.58 20.81
N SER A 23 4.84 2.39 21.58
CA SER A 23 6.00 3.28 21.61
C SER A 23 6.85 3.05 20.36
N GLU A 24 7.30 4.14 19.75
CA GLU A 24 7.89 4.20 18.40
C GLU A 24 9.42 4.09 18.37
N ASP A 25 10.05 3.56 19.42
CA ASP A 25 11.50 3.40 19.52
C ASP A 25 11.85 1.90 19.65
N ASP A 26 12.91 1.47 18.96
CA ASP A 26 13.49 0.11 18.91
C ASP A 26 13.09 -0.79 17.72
N MET A 27 13.24 -0.30 16.49
CA MET A 27 13.53 -1.16 15.33
C MET A 27 14.87 -0.77 14.68
N GLU A 28 15.97 -1.13 15.35
CA GLU A 28 17.30 -1.13 14.73
C GLU A 28 17.41 -2.31 13.75
N PHE A 29 17.38 -2.00 12.46
CA PHE A 29 17.65 -2.95 11.38
C PHE A 29 19.17 -3.15 11.26
N ILE A 30 19.63 -4.39 11.42
CA ILE A 30 21.01 -4.80 11.19
C ILE A 30 21.34 -4.54 9.70
N VAL A 31 22.17 -3.52 9.44
CA VAL A 31 22.79 -3.33 8.12
C VAL A 31 23.96 -4.30 8.00
N GLU A 32 23.74 -5.43 7.32
CA GLU A 32 24.81 -6.35 6.92
C GLU A 32 25.61 -5.76 5.75
N GLU A 33 26.57 -4.89 6.05
CA GLU A 33 27.72 -4.65 5.16
C GLU A 33 28.70 -5.81 5.32
N LYS A 34 28.73 -6.73 4.35
CA LYS A 34 29.90 -7.60 4.05
C LYS A 34 29.73 -8.36 2.73
N ASN A 35 29.74 -7.63 1.61
CA ASN A 35 30.07 -8.18 0.30
C ASN A 35 31.49 -7.73 -0.09
N ILE A 36 32.50 -8.31 0.54
CA ILE A 36 33.88 -8.21 0.08
C ILE A 36 34.25 -9.54 -0.57
N LYS A 37 34.36 -9.47 -1.91
CA LYS A 37 34.85 -10.53 -2.78
C LYS A 37 36.21 -11.02 -2.29
N LYS A 38 36.32 -12.32 -2.09
CA LYS A 38 37.58 -13.04 -1.89
C LYS A 38 38.42 -12.94 -3.16
N GLU A 39 39.53 -12.20 -3.09
CA GLU A 39 40.66 -12.41 -3.99
C GLU A 39 41.49 -13.58 -3.46
N VAL A 40 41.82 -14.48 -4.37
CA VAL A 40 42.61 -15.68 -4.16
C VAL A 40 44.08 -15.29 -4.05
N LYS A 41 44.74 -15.67 -2.97
CA LYS A 41 46.19 -15.85 -2.94
C LYS A 41 46.54 -17.16 -2.26
N GLU A 42 47.44 -17.87 -2.93
CA GLU A 42 47.83 -19.25 -2.79
C GLU A 42 48.99 -19.43 -1.80
N VAL A 43 49.03 -20.63 -1.20
CA VAL A 43 50.20 -21.38 -0.72
C VAL A 43 50.83 -20.98 0.63
N SER A 44 50.65 -21.86 1.62
CA SER A 44 51.75 -22.62 2.22
C SER A 44 51.18 -23.75 3.09
N GLU A 45 51.53 -24.98 2.71
CA GLU A 45 51.25 -26.20 3.47
C GLU A 45 52.07 -26.21 4.77
N GLU A 46 51.38 -26.28 5.91
CA GLU A 46 52.01 -26.60 7.19
C GLU A 46 51.09 -27.53 7.99
N TYR A 47 51.71 -28.48 8.67
CA TYR A 47 51.09 -29.65 9.30
C TYR A 47 50.06 -29.27 10.38
N GLU A 48 48.76 -29.46 10.11
CA GLU A 48 47.71 -29.35 11.12
C GLU A 48 47.12 -30.73 11.48
N GLU A 49 47.37 -31.16 12.72
CA GLU A 49 46.61 -32.23 13.38
C GLU A 49 45.11 -31.90 13.32
N LYS A 50 44.35 -32.72 12.58
CA LYS A 50 42.88 -32.56 12.49
C LYS A 50 42.22 -32.97 13.80
N ILE A 51 42.00 -32.02 14.70
CA ILE A 51 41.09 -32.17 15.83
C ILE A 51 39.66 -32.29 15.28
N TYR A 52 39.06 -33.47 15.37
CA TYR A 52 37.67 -33.67 14.99
C TYR A 52 36.74 -33.10 16.07
N ILE A 53 36.14 -31.94 15.81
CA ILE A 53 35.07 -31.39 16.65
C ILE A 53 33.73 -31.91 16.12
N PRO A 54 33.00 -32.79 16.84
CA PRO A 54 31.69 -33.23 16.40
C PRO A 54 30.75 -32.02 16.31
N LYS A 55 30.19 -31.78 15.11
CA LYS A 55 29.18 -30.73 14.92
C LYS A 55 27.98 -31.05 15.80
N ARG A 56 27.70 -30.17 16.77
CA ARG A 56 26.48 -30.29 17.58
C ARG A 56 25.28 -30.24 16.63
N PRO A 57 24.31 -31.15 16.74
CA PRO A 57 23.13 -31.12 15.89
C PRO A 57 22.44 -29.77 16.06
N SER A 58 22.05 -29.15 14.95
CA SER A 58 21.31 -27.89 14.98
C SER A 58 19.97 -28.13 15.69
N ILE A 59 19.82 -27.58 16.89
CA ILE A 59 18.57 -27.68 17.64
C ILE A 59 17.55 -26.81 16.92
N SER A 60 16.69 -27.44 16.12
CA SER A 60 15.56 -26.79 15.45
C SER A 60 14.26 -27.18 16.13
N LEU A 61 13.50 -26.19 16.60
CA LEU A 61 12.15 -26.39 17.12
C LEU A 61 11.17 -26.90 16.04
N MET A 62 11.53 -26.79 14.75
CA MET A 62 10.67 -27.20 13.64
C MET A 62 10.44 -28.71 13.59
N ASN A 63 11.49 -29.48 13.85
CA ASN A 63 11.45 -30.94 13.78
C ASN A 63 11.40 -31.62 15.16
N SER A 64 11.70 -30.88 16.24
CA SER A 64 11.79 -31.43 17.60
C SER A 64 10.62 -31.09 18.52
N TYR A 65 9.77 -30.12 18.16
CA TYR A 65 8.65 -29.74 19.00
C TYR A 65 7.59 -30.85 19.06
N ARG A 66 7.58 -31.58 20.19
CA ARG A 66 6.53 -32.51 20.60
C ARG A 66 5.90 -31.95 21.88
N HIS A 67 4.69 -31.40 21.76
CA HIS A 67 3.96 -30.93 22.92
C HIS A 67 3.38 -32.10 23.72
N THR A 68 3.43 -32.02 25.06
CA THR A 68 3.00 -33.08 25.98
C THR A 68 1.57 -32.91 26.51
N TRP A 69 0.88 -31.82 26.16
CA TRP A 69 -0.49 -31.51 26.58
C TRP A 69 -1.57 -31.92 25.57
N LYS A 70 -2.77 -32.26 26.04
CA LYS A 70 -3.90 -32.71 25.20
C LYS A 70 -4.45 -31.54 24.35
N SER A 71 -4.60 -31.75 23.03
CA SER A 71 -5.03 -30.71 22.06
C SER A 71 -6.43 -30.13 22.25
N ARG A 72 -7.16 -30.56 23.29
CA ARG A 72 -8.54 -30.11 23.55
C ARG A 72 -8.62 -28.65 24.04
N HIS A 73 -7.50 -28.05 24.44
CA HIS A 73 -7.46 -26.70 25.00
C HIS A 73 -6.81 -25.64 24.08
N ASN A 74 -6.07 -26.03 23.04
CA ASN A 74 -5.41 -25.11 22.12
C ASN A 74 -5.63 -25.55 20.66
N HIS A 75 -6.12 -24.63 19.81
CA HIS A 75 -6.44 -24.92 18.40
C HIS A 75 -5.22 -24.89 17.47
N TYR A 76 -4.10 -24.34 17.95
CA TYR A 76 -2.85 -24.25 17.20
C TYR A 76 -1.76 -24.97 17.98
N LEU A 77 -1.22 -26.05 17.40
CA LEU A 77 -0.22 -26.92 18.00
C LEU A 77 1.18 -26.64 17.45
N ARG A 78 1.27 -25.93 16.33
CA ARG A 78 2.50 -25.48 15.67
C ARG A 78 2.33 -24.04 15.22
N TYR A 79 3.46 -23.32 15.13
CA TYR A 79 3.52 -21.97 14.57
C TYR A 79 3.01 -21.91 13.12
N SER A 80 3.06 -23.03 12.37
CA SER A 80 2.53 -23.15 11.01
C SER A 80 1.01 -23.27 10.92
N ASP A 81 0.32 -23.52 12.03
CA ASP A 81 -1.13 -23.72 12.05
C ASP A 81 -1.89 -22.39 11.96
N VAL A 82 -1.20 -21.27 12.23
CA VAL A 82 -1.68 -19.92 11.95
C VAL A 82 -0.95 -19.41 10.72
N LYS A 83 -1.68 -19.26 9.63
CA LYS A 83 -1.21 -18.54 8.44
C LYS A 83 -2.03 -17.27 8.28
N PRO A 84 -1.42 -16.17 7.79
CA PRO A 84 -2.18 -15.02 7.33
C PRO A 84 -3.30 -15.53 6.42
N LYS A 85 -4.54 -15.10 6.72
CA LYS A 85 -5.69 -15.52 5.93
C LYS A 85 -5.50 -14.99 4.52
N ASP A 86 -5.36 -15.89 3.54
CA ASP A 86 -5.32 -15.49 2.14
C ASP A 86 -6.59 -14.70 1.83
N GLU A 87 -6.43 -13.42 1.46
CA GLU A 87 -7.52 -12.62 0.95
C GLU A 87 -7.94 -13.20 -0.39
N ARG A 88 -8.95 -14.07 -0.37
CA ARG A 88 -9.53 -14.65 -1.58
C ARG A 88 -9.99 -13.51 -2.48
N ARG A 89 -9.31 -13.35 -3.62
CA ARG A 89 -9.71 -12.39 -4.64
C ARG A 89 -11.15 -12.70 -5.06
N PRO A 90 -12.04 -11.68 -5.13
CA PRO A 90 -13.42 -11.88 -5.54
C PRO A 90 -13.44 -12.45 -6.95
N THR A 91 -14.29 -13.45 -7.18
CA THR A 91 -14.47 -14.02 -8.52
C THR A 91 -15.23 -13.04 -9.41
N VAL A 92 -15.16 -13.23 -10.74
CA VAL A 92 -15.95 -12.42 -11.70
C VAL A 92 -17.44 -12.49 -11.38
N MET A 93 -17.94 -13.65 -10.91
CA MET A 93 -19.31 -13.80 -10.46
C MET A 93 -19.61 -12.98 -9.19
N ASP A 94 -18.69 -12.95 -8.22
CA ASP A 94 -18.84 -12.13 -7.01
C ASP A 94 -18.88 -10.64 -7.36
N LEU A 95 -18.04 -10.20 -8.31
CA LEU A 95 -18.00 -8.82 -8.80
C LEU A 95 -19.29 -8.43 -9.53
N ALA A 96 -19.78 -9.28 -10.44
CA ALA A 96 -20.99 -9.03 -11.23
C ALA A 96 -22.28 -8.99 -10.39
N ASN A 97 -22.29 -9.64 -9.23
CA ASN A 97 -23.44 -9.64 -8.31
C ASN A 97 -23.37 -8.56 -7.22
N GLN A 98 -22.38 -7.66 -7.26
CA GLN A 98 -22.33 -6.54 -6.33
C GLN A 98 -23.52 -5.59 -6.51
N LYS A 99 -24.00 -5.04 -5.40
CA LYS A 99 -25.04 -4.00 -5.41
C LYS A 99 -24.59 -2.83 -6.27
N GLN A 100 -25.43 -2.44 -7.23
CA GLN A 100 -25.22 -1.32 -8.14
C GLN A 100 -23.91 -1.39 -8.96
N VAL A 101 -23.44 -2.60 -9.31
CA VAL A 101 -22.19 -2.76 -10.08
C VAL A 101 -22.19 -1.97 -11.40
N LEU A 102 -23.31 -1.91 -12.12
CA LEU A 102 -23.47 -1.12 -13.34
C LEU A 102 -23.26 0.38 -13.10
N GLN A 103 -23.69 0.91 -11.95
CA GLN A 103 -23.44 2.30 -11.58
C GLN A 103 -21.95 2.52 -11.24
N LYS A 104 -21.30 1.54 -10.60
CA LYS A 104 -19.86 1.61 -10.32
C LYS A 104 -19.01 1.65 -11.59
N VAL A 105 -19.42 0.94 -12.64
CA VAL A 105 -18.77 0.96 -13.97
C VAL A 105 -18.80 2.35 -14.62
N ASN A 106 -19.76 3.22 -14.26
CA ASN A 106 -19.74 4.61 -14.71
C ASN A 106 -18.59 5.43 -14.07
N GLY A 107 -17.97 4.92 -13.00
CA GLY A 107 -16.68 5.43 -12.53
C GLY A 107 -16.68 6.87 -12.01
N TRP A 108 -17.77 7.32 -11.38
CA TRP A 108 -17.86 8.68 -10.83
C TRP A 108 -16.67 9.08 -9.94
N LYS A 109 -16.08 8.12 -9.21
CA LYS A 109 -14.88 8.35 -8.39
C LYS A 109 -13.66 8.71 -9.25
N ILE A 110 -13.53 8.08 -10.41
CA ILE A 110 -12.45 8.34 -11.36
C ILE A 110 -12.63 9.71 -12.00
N TYR A 111 -13.87 10.07 -12.38
CA TYR A 111 -14.17 11.42 -12.86
C TYR A 111 -13.89 12.47 -11.78
N HIS A 112 -14.30 12.24 -10.54
CA HIS A 112 -14.02 13.15 -9.44
C HIS A 112 -12.52 13.33 -9.20
N LEU A 113 -11.77 12.23 -9.21
CA LEU A 113 -10.31 12.28 -9.13
C LEU A 113 -9.71 13.06 -10.31
N SER A 114 -10.20 12.84 -11.53
CA SER A 114 -9.77 13.60 -12.72
C SER A 114 -10.01 15.10 -12.57
N THR A 115 -11.15 15.51 -12.00
CA THR A 115 -11.41 16.93 -11.70
C THR A 115 -10.43 17.47 -10.67
N GLN A 116 -10.18 16.74 -9.57
CA GLN A 116 -9.17 17.15 -8.58
C GLN A 116 -7.77 17.28 -9.20
N MET A 117 -7.41 16.44 -10.16
CA MET A 117 -6.14 16.54 -10.89
C MET A 117 -6.08 17.78 -11.80
N GLU A 118 -7.21 18.18 -12.41
CA GLU A 118 -7.31 19.43 -13.16
C GLU A 118 -7.13 20.64 -12.22
N ASP A 119 -7.84 20.67 -11.10
CA ASP A 119 -7.74 21.74 -10.10
C ASP A 119 -6.29 21.91 -9.61
N LEU A 120 -5.60 20.80 -9.33
CA LEU A 120 -4.18 20.81 -8.95
C LEU A 120 -3.28 21.33 -10.07
N SER A 121 -3.55 20.96 -11.32
CA SER A 121 -2.82 21.46 -12.49
C SER A 121 -2.99 22.97 -12.66
N GLU A 122 -4.20 23.49 -12.42
CA GLU A 122 -4.51 24.92 -12.46
C GLU A 122 -3.81 25.69 -11.32
N LEU A 123 -3.82 25.15 -10.10
CA LEU A 123 -3.08 25.73 -8.99
C LEU A 123 -1.57 25.79 -9.27
N GLU A 124 -1.00 24.73 -9.83
CA GLU A 124 0.40 24.71 -10.23
C GLU A 124 0.71 25.74 -11.32
N MET A 125 -0.21 25.96 -12.27
CA MET A 125 -0.08 27.02 -13.26
C MET A 125 -0.03 28.40 -12.61
N GLN A 126 -0.88 28.67 -11.60
CA GLN A 126 -0.86 29.94 -10.89
C GLN A 126 0.47 30.16 -10.15
N VAL A 127 1.05 29.11 -9.57
CA VAL A 127 2.39 29.16 -8.96
C VAL A 127 3.45 29.46 -10.01
N PHE A 128 3.40 28.76 -11.14
CA PHE A 128 4.30 28.98 -12.29
C PHE A 128 4.25 30.44 -12.78
N GLU A 129 3.06 31.01 -12.95
CA GLU A 129 2.86 32.39 -13.39
C GLU A 129 3.43 33.39 -12.38
N LYS A 130 3.16 33.19 -11.08
CA LYS A 130 3.70 34.04 -10.00
C LYS A 130 5.23 33.99 -9.95
N LEU A 131 5.83 32.80 -10.06
CA LEU A 131 7.29 32.64 -10.11
C LEU A 131 7.88 33.33 -11.34
N THR A 132 7.23 33.20 -12.49
CA THR A 132 7.65 33.86 -13.74
C THR A 132 7.57 35.38 -13.62
N ALA A 133 6.51 35.92 -13.01
CA ALA A 133 6.38 37.35 -12.74
C ALA A 133 7.46 37.85 -11.76
N MET A 134 7.73 37.09 -10.70
CA MET A 134 8.76 37.42 -9.71
C MET A 134 10.16 37.43 -10.34
N LEU A 135 10.49 36.45 -11.18
CA LEU A 135 11.77 36.40 -11.91
C LEU A 135 11.98 37.69 -12.73
N LYS A 136 10.97 38.09 -13.51
CA LYS A 136 11.02 39.31 -14.34
C LYS A 136 11.26 40.59 -13.53
N VAL A 137 10.79 40.66 -12.29
CA VAL A 137 11.00 41.83 -11.42
C VAL A 137 12.42 41.81 -10.84
N MET A 138 12.91 40.65 -10.44
CA MET A 138 14.24 40.53 -9.84
C MET A 138 15.36 40.73 -10.85
N GLU A 139 15.21 40.26 -12.08
CA GLU A 139 16.18 40.47 -13.17
C GLU A 139 16.41 41.97 -13.48
N LYS A 140 15.47 42.85 -13.12
CA LYS A 140 15.60 44.31 -13.29
C LYS A 140 16.35 45.02 -12.15
N LYS A 141 16.59 44.37 -11.01
CA LYS A 141 17.14 44.99 -9.79
C LYS A 141 18.63 44.66 -9.57
N THR A 142 19.47 44.87 -10.58
CA THR A 142 20.91 44.57 -10.47
C THR A 142 21.73 45.75 -9.95
N GLY A 143 22.53 45.50 -8.91
CA GLY A 143 23.50 46.43 -8.30
C GLY A 143 24.66 45.63 -7.68
N LYS A 144 25.90 46.13 -7.78
CA LYS A 144 27.15 45.34 -7.67
C LYS A 144 27.32 44.39 -6.47
N GLU A 145 26.72 44.69 -5.31
CA GLU A 145 26.80 43.81 -4.11
C GLU A 145 25.54 42.94 -3.94
N LEU A 146 24.36 43.48 -4.30
CA LEU A 146 23.08 42.75 -4.37
C LEU A 146 23.10 41.67 -5.46
N ASP A 147 24.02 41.77 -6.42
CA ASP A 147 24.06 40.93 -7.62
C ASP A 147 24.25 39.44 -7.32
N LYS A 148 25.08 39.07 -6.33
CA LYS A 148 25.31 37.66 -5.99
C LYS A 148 24.08 36.99 -5.40
N ASP A 149 23.44 37.64 -4.43
CA ASP A 149 22.23 37.10 -3.78
C ASP A 149 21.04 37.12 -4.72
N VAL A 150 20.87 38.19 -5.52
CA VAL A 150 19.85 38.26 -6.57
C VAL A 150 20.04 37.15 -7.60
N ASN A 151 21.27 36.89 -8.03
CA ASN A 151 21.57 35.78 -8.94
C ASN A 151 21.27 34.41 -8.32
N ARG A 152 21.61 34.19 -7.05
CA ARG A 152 21.25 32.96 -6.33
C ARG A 152 19.74 32.75 -6.27
N ILE A 153 18.97 33.78 -5.96
CA ILE A 153 17.50 33.68 -5.91
C ILE A 153 16.94 33.46 -7.32
N ASN A 154 17.48 34.13 -8.35
CA ASN A 154 17.08 33.93 -9.75
C ASN A 154 17.23 32.46 -10.17
N GLU A 155 18.36 31.82 -9.84
CA GLU A 155 18.58 30.41 -10.17
C GLU A 155 17.59 29.47 -9.43
N LEU A 156 17.29 29.76 -8.17
CA LEU A 156 16.26 29.01 -7.43
C LEU A 156 14.87 29.17 -8.07
N ILE A 157 14.51 30.39 -8.49
CA ILE A 157 13.23 30.64 -9.15
C ILE A 157 13.16 29.89 -10.49
N LYS A 158 14.21 29.94 -11.31
CA LYS A 158 14.28 29.20 -12.58
C LYS A 158 14.13 27.70 -12.36
N GLY A 159 14.79 27.14 -11.35
CA GLY A 159 14.63 25.74 -10.95
C GLY A 159 13.19 25.40 -10.55
N ASN A 160 12.54 26.28 -9.80
CA ASN A 160 11.13 26.09 -9.42
C ASN A 160 10.20 26.16 -10.63
N ILE A 161 10.40 27.11 -11.53
CA ILE A 161 9.66 27.24 -12.81
C ILE A 161 9.76 25.93 -13.61
N GLN A 162 10.96 25.34 -13.69
CA GLN A 162 11.15 24.07 -14.38
C GLN A 162 10.40 22.92 -13.70
N ARG A 163 10.47 22.84 -12.36
CA ARG A 163 9.70 21.84 -11.59
C ARG A 163 8.20 21.99 -11.80
N SER A 164 7.68 23.21 -11.80
CA SER A 164 6.26 23.47 -12.05
C SER A 164 5.80 23.02 -13.43
N LYS A 165 6.63 23.22 -14.48
CA LYS A 165 6.33 22.68 -15.82
C LYS A 165 6.26 21.16 -15.82
N VAL A 166 7.25 20.49 -15.21
CA VAL A 166 7.28 19.03 -15.13
C VAL A 166 6.06 18.49 -14.38
N ILE A 167 5.73 19.06 -13.23
CA ILE A 167 4.55 18.65 -12.44
C ILE A 167 3.28 18.79 -13.26
N LYS A 168 3.11 19.92 -13.97
CA LYS A 168 1.95 20.15 -14.81
C LYS A 168 1.83 19.10 -15.92
N ASP A 169 2.91 18.84 -16.66
CA ASP A 169 2.91 17.90 -17.77
C ASP A 169 2.63 16.47 -17.28
N GLN A 170 3.28 16.06 -16.19
CA GLN A 170 3.06 14.75 -15.56
C GLN A 170 1.64 14.59 -14.99
N MET A 171 1.07 15.66 -14.42
CA MET A 171 -0.31 15.65 -13.93
C MET A 171 -1.30 15.39 -15.08
N GLN A 172 -1.10 16.07 -16.21
CA GLN A 172 -1.95 15.91 -17.39
C GLN A 172 -1.80 14.53 -18.03
N GLU A 173 -0.58 13.99 -18.05
CA GLU A 173 -0.32 12.63 -18.52
C GLU A 173 -1.00 11.60 -17.61
N ALA A 174 -0.80 11.69 -16.29
CA ALA A 174 -1.40 10.79 -15.31
C ALA A 174 -2.93 10.80 -15.40
N LYS A 175 -3.54 11.98 -15.55
CA LYS A 175 -4.98 12.13 -15.78
C LYS A 175 -5.40 11.38 -17.05
N SER A 176 -4.69 11.59 -18.15
CA SER A 176 -4.97 10.92 -19.41
C SER A 176 -4.85 9.39 -19.30
N GLN A 177 -3.86 8.89 -18.57
CA GLN A 177 -3.67 7.46 -18.31
C GLN A 177 -4.83 6.86 -17.49
N ILE A 178 -5.27 7.54 -16.43
CA ILE A 178 -6.40 7.11 -15.61
C ILE A 178 -7.69 7.02 -16.43
N MET A 179 -7.91 7.95 -17.35
CA MET A 179 -9.11 7.95 -18.20
C MET A 179 -9.18 6.77 -19.17
N LYS A 180 -8.04 6.19 -19.57
CA LYS A 180 -7.99 4.99 -20.41
C LYS A 180 -8.65 3.76 -19.78
N ILE A 181 -8.85 3.74 -18.45
CA ILE A 181 -9.60 2.66 -17.77
C ILE A 181 -11.00 2.49 -18.37
N PHE A 182 -11.58 3.58 -18.92
CA PHE A 182 -12.89 3.53 -19.56
C PHE A 182 -12.91 2.97 -20.98
N ASP A 183 -11.76 2.76 -21.62
CA ASP A 183 -11.70 2.18 -22.98
C ASP A 183 -12.29 0.76 -23.01
N HIS A 184 -12.19 0.04 -21.88
CA HIS A 184 -12.74 -1.31 -21.71
C HIS A 184 -14.17 -1.33 -21.14
N LYS A 185 -14.81 -0.16 -20.95
CA LYS A 185 -16.11 -0.04 -20.27
C LYS A 185 -17.20 -0.89 -20.90
N SER A 186 -17.28 -0.91 -22.24
CA SER A 186 -18.26 -1.71 -22.98
C SER A 186 -18.09 -3.21 -22.71
N GLN A 187 -16.88 -3.73 -22.91
CA GLN A 187 -16.53 -5.13 -22.69
C GLN A 187 -16.81 -5.58 -21.24
N VAL A 188 -16.44 -4.75 -20.26
CA VAL A 188 -16.69 -5.02 -18.84
C VAL A 188 -18.20 -5.06 -18.55
N THR A 189 -18.97 -4.14 -19.13
CA THR A 189 -20.43 -4.11 -19.01
C THR A 189 -21.06 -5.38 -19.57
N ASP A 190 -20.58 -5.85 -20.72
CA ASP A 190 -21.06 -7.09 -21.36
C ASP A 190 -20.74 -8.32 -20.51
N ILE A 191 -19.55 -8.41 -19.92
CA ILE A 191 -19.18 -9.49 -19.00
C ILE A 191 -20.07 -9.48 -17.77
N ILE A 192 -20.25 -8.32 -17.14
CA ILE A 192 -21.11 -8.15 -15.96
C ILE A 192 -22.54 -8.60 -16.28
N SER A 193 -23.10 -8.19 -17.42
CA SER A 193 -24.46 -8.55 -17.81
C SER A 193 -24.65 -10.07 -18.03
N ARG A 194 -23.62 -10.75 -18.57
CA ARG A 194 -23.60 -12.20 -18.77
C ARG A 194 -23.47 -12.97 -17.46
N CYS A 195 -22.64 -12.47 -16.54
CA CYS A 195 -22.37 -13.09 -15.24
C CYS A 195 -23.40 -12.73 -14.15
N ALA A 196 -24.18 -11.67 -14.36
CA ALA A 196 -25.23 -11.25 -13.43
C ALA A 196 -26.25 -12.37 -13.25
N ASN A 197 -26.42 -12.83 -12.01
CA ASN A 197 -27.29 -13.95 -11.71
C ASN A 197 -28.75 -13.48 -11.73
N LYS A 198 -29.46 -13.65 -12.85
CA LYS A 198 -30.89 -13.28 -13.00
C LYS A 198 -31.83 -13.99 -12.01
N ARG A 199 -31.35 -14.99 -11.26
CA ARG A 199 -32.15 -15.79 -10.31
C ARG A 199 -32.25 -15.21 -8.90
N SER A 200 -31.38 -14.28 -8.48
CA SER A 200 -31.33 -13.81 -7.08
C SER A 200 -32.47 -12.87 -6.68
N LEU A 201 -33.20 -12.31 -7.64
CA LEU A 201 -34.31 -11.37 -7.37
C LEU A 201 -35.61 -12.07 -6.93
N LYS A 202 -35.77 -13.38 -7.14
CA LYS A 202 -37.05 -14.09 -6.86
C LYS A 202 -37.26 -14.48 -5.38
N LYS A 203 -36.31 -14.25 -4.48
CA LYS A 203 -36.39 -14.74 -3.08
C LYS A 203 -36.48 -13.66 -2.01
N ARG A 204 -36.60 -12.38 -2.36
CA ARG A 204 -36.56 -11.30 -1.37
C ARG A 204 -37.73 -10.31 -1.43
N GLU A 205 -38.90 -10.80 -1.82
CA GLU A 205 -40.16 -10.22 -1.40
C GLU A 205 -40.92 -11.29 -0.59
N LYS A 206 -40.76 -11.20 0.73
CA LYS A 206 -41.76 -11.69 1.67
C LYS A 206 -42.11 -10.52 2.57
N SER A 207 -43.41 -10.26 2.60
CA SER A 207 -44.19 -9.28 3.36
C SER A 207 -43.68 -8.93 4.75
#